data_AF-A0AA41MWK8-F1
#
_entry.id   AF-A0AA41MWK8-F1
#
_cell.length_a   1.000
_cell.length_b   1.000
_cell.length_c   1.000
_cell.angle_alpha   90.00
_cell.angle_beta   90.00
_cell.angle_gamma   90.00
#
_symmetry.space_group_name_H-M   'P 1'
#
loop_
_entity.id
_entity.type
_entity.pdbx_description
1 polymer ?
#
loop_
_entity_poly.entity_id
_entity_poly.type
_entity_poly.pdbx_seq_one_letter_code
_entity_poly.pdbx_strand_id
1 'polypeptide(L)' 'MSILGRDSMRDKAKEEELRKSGEAKYFHLSDDLHVLIEVFAPPAEAYARMGHALEEIRKFLIPDDNDEIKQAQLQE' A
#
# COMPACT_ATOMS: atom_id res chain seq x y z
N MET A 1 -5.22 0.50 5.41
CA MET A 1 -4.21 0.08 4.42
C MET A 1 -3.71 1.34 3.74
N SER A 2 -2.39 1.48 3.65
CA SER A 2 -1.74 2.67 3.07
C SER A 2 -0.65 2.23 2.09
N ILE A 3 -0.54 2.88 0.94
CA ILE A 3 0.59 2.70 0.02
C ILE A 3 1.66 3.69 0.44
N LEU A 4 2.83 3.18 0.83
CA LEU A 4 3.95 3.94 1.37
C LEU A 4 5.23 3.53 0.63
N GLY A 5 6.37 4.13 0.99
CA GLY A 5 7.61 3.96 0.25
C GLY A 5 7.87 5.04 -0.80
N ARG A 6 8.98 4.90 -1.51
CA ARG A 6 9.35 5.70 -2.68
C ARG A 6 8.36 5.48 -3.82
N ASP A 7 8.09 6.54 -4.58
CA ASP A 7 7.12 6.59 -5.68
C ASP A 7 5.67 6.26 -5.24
N SER A 8 5.36 6.35 -3.94
CA SER A 8 4.00 6.15 -3.43
C SER A 8 3.10 7.36 -3.68
N MET A 9 3.68 8.55 -3.91
CA MET A 9 2.93 9.75 -4.25
C MET A 9 2.85 9.94 -5.76
N ARG A 10 1.66 10.33 -6.24
CA ARG A 10 1.45 10.65 -7.67
C ARG A 10 2.30 11.83 -8.14
N ASP A 11 2.53 12.81 -7.25
CA ASP A 11 3.38 13.97 -7.52
C ASP A 11 4.79 13.72 -6.98
N LYS A 12 5.71 13.42 -7.89
CA LYS A 12 7.12 13.11 -7.58
C LYS A 12 7.90 14.31 -7.07
N ALA A 13 7.53 15.53 -7.47
CA ALA A 13 8.22 16.74 -7.02
C ALA A 13 7.87 17.01 -5.54
N LYS A 14 6.59 16.88 -5.20
CA LYS A 14 6.12 17.00 -3.82
C LYS A 14 6.66 15.89 -2.92
N GLU A 15 6.75 14.66 -3.42
CA GLU A 15 7.35 13.54 -2.66
C GLU A 15 8.78 13.86 -2.24
N GLU A 16 9.60 14.35 -3.17
CA GLU A 16 11.00 14.67 -2.91
C GLU A 16 11.16 15.86 -1.95
N GLU A 17 10.25 16.84 -1.97
CA GLU A 17 10.19 17.92 -1.00
C GLU A 17 9.89 17.40 0.41
N LEU A 18 8.85 16.57 0.56
CA LEU A 18 8.43 16.02 1.85
C LEU A 18 9.46 15.04 2.42
N ARG A 19 10.11 14.26 1.56
CA ARG A 19 11.21 13.38 1.96
C ARG A 19 12.39 14.19 2.52
N LYS A 20 12.67 15.37 1.96
CA LYS A 20 13.73 16.28 2.43
C LYS A 20 13.33 17.09 3.66
N SER A 21 12.04 17.24 3.95
CA SER A 21 11.59 18.03 5.11
C SER A 21 12.02 17.43 6.45
N GLY A 22 12.31 16.12 6.48
CA GLY A 22 12.77 15.43 7.69
C GLY A 22 11.66 15.21 8.73
N GLU A 23 10.40 15.42 8.37
CA GLU A 23 9.27 15.13 9.25
C GLU A 23 9.09 13.62 9.43
N ALA A 24 8.93 13.18 10.69
CA ALA A 24 8.80 11.75 11.03
C ALA A 24 7.68 11.04 10.27
N LYS A 25 6.59 11.76 9.95
CA LYS A 25 5.44 11.20 9.21
C LYS A 25 5.77 10.84 7.76
N TYR A 26 6.88 11.33 7.20
CA TYR A 26 7.34 11.08 5.83
C TYR A 26 8.58 10.19 5.75
N PHE A 27 9.04 9.61 6.87
CA PHE A 27 10.22 8.74 6.87
C PHE A 27 10.06 7.53 5.94
N HIS A 28 8.84 7.03 5.79
CA HIS A 28 8.52 5.95 4.87
C HIS A 28 8.89 6.25 3.40
N LEU A 29 9.03 7.53 3.00
CA LEU A 29 9.40 7.89 1.61
C LEU A 29 10.85 7.49 1.25
N SER A 30 11.65 7.08 2.24
CA SER A 30 13.00 6.56 1.99
C SER A 30 13.03 5.05 1.77
N ASP A 31 11.97 4.33 2.17
CA ASP A 31 11.83 2.89 2.03
C ASP A 31 11.38 2.51 0.61
N ASP A 32 11.49 1.22 0.26
CA ASP A 32 10.97 0.71 -1.01
C ASP A 32 9.43 0.77 -1.03
N LEU A 33 8.82 0.86 -2.22
CA LEU A 33 7.36 0.89 -2.38
C LEU A 33 6.72 -0.34 -1.71
N HIS A 34 5.82 -0.09 -0.76
CA HIS A 34 5.20 -1.15 0.02
C HIS A 34 3.78 -0.79 0.44
N VAL A 35 3.04 -1.80 0.92
CA VAL A 35 1.71 -1.62 1.49
C VAL A 35 1.75 -1.89 2.99
N LEU A 36 1.33 -0.89 3.77
CA LEU A 36 1.18 -1.00 5.21
C LEU A 36 -0.24 -1.49 5.55
N ILE A 37 -0.31 -2.63 6.23
CA ILE A 37 -1.54 -3.19 6.78
C ILE A 37 -1.46 -3.10 8.31
N GLU A 38 -2.39 -2.36 8.90
CA GLU A 38 -2.51 -2.21 10.35
C GLU A 38 -3.92 -2.64 10.76
N VAL A 39 -4.00 -3.37 11.88
CA VAL A 39 -5.25 -3.88 12.43
C VAL A 39 -5.31 -3.58 13.92
N PHE A 40 -6.44 -3.06 14.37
CA PHE A 40 -6.73 -2.82 15.79
C PHE A 40 -7.97 -3.62 16.20
N ALA A 41 -7.76 -4.71 16.94
CA ALA A 41 -8.79 -5.62 17.43
C ALA A 41 -8.22 -6.51 18.57
N PRO A 42 -9.07 -7.26 19.32
CA PRO A 42 -8.58 -8.30 20.23
C PRO A 42 -7.72 -9.34 19.49
N PRO A 43 -6.77 -10.02 20.17
CA PRO A 43 -5.72 -10.79 19.50
C PRO A 43 -6.23 -11.78 18.44
N ALA A 44 -7.19 -12.64 18.79
CA ALA A 44 -7.71 -13.65 17.86
C ALA A 44 -8.34 -13.02 16.60
N GLU A 45 -9.07 -11.93 16.78
CA GLU A 45 -9.71 -11.21 15.68
C GLU A 45 -8.70 -10.41 14.85
N ALA A 46 -7.68 -9.82 15.49
CA ALA A 46 -6.63 -9.10 14.81
C ALA A 46 -5.87 -9.99 13.83
N TYR A 47 -5.50 -11.20 14.26
CA TYR A 47 -4.84 -12.19 13.39
C TYR A 47 -5.76 -12.68 12.28
N ALA A 48 -7.04 -12.92 12.55
CA ALA A 48 -8.00 -13.32 11.53
C ALA A 48 -8.18 -12.24 10.44
N ARG A 49 -8.36 -10.97 10.85
CA ARG A 49 -8.47 -9.83 9.93
C ARG A 49 -7.18 -9.58 9.14
N MET A 50 -6.02 -9.71 9.79
CA MET A 50 -4.72 -9.58 9.13
C MET A 50 -4.53 -10.67 8.07
N GLY A 51 -4.83 -11.93 8.40
CA GLY A 51 -4.74 -13.05 7.46
C GLY A 51 -5.64 -12.85 6.25
N HIS A 52 -6.88 -12.41 6.46
CA HIS A 52 -7.80 -12.09 5.38
C HIS A 52 -7.27 -10.94 4.49
N ALA A 53 -6.74 -9.88 5.08
CA ALA A 53 -6.19 -8.76 4.32
C ALA A 53 -4.98 -9.16 3.46
N LEU A 54 -4.13 -10.08 3.96
CA LEU A 54 -2.98 -10.62 3.23
C LEU A 54 -3.40 -11.51 2.05
N GLU A 55 -4.47 -12.29 2.19
CA GLU A 55 -4.98 -13.12 1.09
C GLU A 55 -5.53 -12.23 -0.04
N GLU A 56 -6.27 -11.17 0.31
CA GLU A 56 -6.86 -10.26 -0.67
C GLU A 56 -5.80 -9.43 -1.41
N ILE A 57 -4.78 -8.91 -0.70
CA ILE A 57 -3.77 -8.06 -1.34
C ILE A 57 -2.91 -8.83 -2.35
N ARG A 58 -2.72 -10.13 -2.15
CA ARG A 58 -1.91 -10.98 -3.02
C ARG A 58 -2.39 -10.94 -4.47
N LYS A 59 -3.71 -10.79 -4.69
CA LYS A 59 -4.34 -10.69 -6.01
C LYS A 59 -3.87 -9.46 -6.80
N PHE A 60 -3.45 -8.40 -6.11
CA PHE A 60 -2.98 -7.14 -6.73
C PHE A 60 -1.46 -7.06 -6.88
N LEU A 61 -0.71 -7.88 -6.13
CA LEU A 61 0.76 -7.85 -6.13
C LEU A 61 1.39 -8.79 -7.16
N ILE A 62 0.60 -9.70 -7.72
CA ILE A 62 1.05 -10.66 -8.74
C ILE A 62 0.28 -10.33 -10.02
N PRO A 63 0.90 -9.65 -11.01
CA PRO A 63 0.26 -9.35 -12.28
C PRO A 63 -0.06 -10.65 -13.03
N ASP A 64 -1.29 -10.78 -13.53
CA ASP A 64 -1.71 -11.80 -14.50
C ASP A 64 -2.07 -11.09 -15.82
N ASP A 65 -1.74 -11.69 -16.96
CA ASP A 65 -2.07 -11.15 -18.28
C ASP A 65 -3.59 -11.13 -18.52
N ASN A 66 -4.35 -11.97 -17.80
CA ASN A 66 -5.82 -11.99 -17.82
C ASN A 66 -6.44 -11.39 -16.55
N ASP A 67 -5.97 -10.21 -16.15
CA ASP A 67 -6.43 -9.49 -14.96
C ASP A 67 -7.81 -8.83 -15.19
N GLU A 68 -8.88 -9.56 -14.84
CA GLU A 68 -10.26 -9.06 -14.86
C GLU A 68 -10.47 -7.83 -13.96
N ILE A 69 -9.70 -7.71 -12.86
CA ILE A 69 -9.80 -6.60 -11.91
C ILE A 69 -9.32 -5.32 -12.60
N LYS A 70 -8.17 -5.39 -13.29
CA LYS A 70 -7.65 -4.27 -14.08
C LYS A 70 -8.62 -3.86 -15.21
N GLN A 71 -9.25 -4.82 -15.89
CA GLN A 71 -10.23 -4.52 -16.94
C GLN A 71 -11.47 -3.83 -16.39
N ALA A 72 -12.00 -4.28 -15.24
CA ALA A 72 -13.13 -3.65 -14.57
C ALA A 72 -12.81 -2.20 -14.13
N GLN A 73 -11.63 -1.98 -13.55
CA GLN A 73 -11.19 -0.65 -13.10
C GLN A 73 -10.99 0.38 -14.23
N LEU A 74 -10.76 -0.07 -15.47
CA LEU A 74 -10.64 0.80 -16.64
C LEU A 74 -12.00 1.17 -17.26
N GLN A 75 -13.06 0.43 -16.93
CA GLN A 75 -14.42 0.67 -17.42
C GLN A 75 -15.23 1.60 -16.52
N GLU A 76 -14.85 1.73 -15.24
CA GLU A 76 -15.37 2.73 -14.30
C GLU A 76 -14.78 4.14 -14.52
#